data_AF-A0A8H7YRV9-F1
#
_entry.id   AF-A0A8H7YRV9-F1
#
_cell.length_a   1.000
_cell.length_b   1.000
_cell.length_c   1.000
_cell.angle_alpha   90.00
_cell.angle_beta   90.00
_cell.angle_gamma   90.00
#
_symmetry.space_group_name_H-M   'P 1'
#
loop_
_entity.id
_entity.type
_entity.pdbx_description
1 polymer ?
#
loop_
_entity_poly.entity_id
_entity_poly.type
_entity_poly.pdbx_seq_one_letter_code
_entity_poly.pdbx_strand_id
1 'polypeptide(L)'
;MFPKLLHRFYGSILLLETLGQVRGDRRKAEIISNELGLHNRRLRHHFYNALAYICAFDTGSDHVTAVALDAQPGITKVLIAANKGVPNEVFEFLRDILSILHSIAKGSPDEEIADAQDNILHKVVSLSQPRIRRYHEVAVEMYKSCGPIMQSAREELGAKVPPGHPRVSELDRVGAFLNRFFTSGESLKDEYECLDLVKQCHGLRYSGMIDTLDSFTAHGQPCQSKFQRLQELLKKLGKHATCSRRLVSAAKQLPEEFTGNFEVIPIEPSSPSPICLPLKKASVKSIIGRMTPDKASQEMMENVLKQRLDQSPDEITKGIREKLKTKTQIHAELLLMSYIEEHGCNFIEPDDKYIGCSKPACYLCSLYIRHHPGSYSLPDTSNKLYIKWRMPDTYSSHKGAAQSAREMEVILDKMIQEIKKNFKTDVMRPRPRNMHADSSADMTTTVDGTAMGAGDSGLQPIPMDLGSYIEALSLYHTLYTQKGLLGTTNYFPNASPQPGPHQPPPSGYLESQFQYSYPYIPQIFRAPIPVPFPSPIPETPSSSASYAQSYVPTPLYPSSISGGTSGRSRNYIHINNNSNSSSGRGGTVSGTSSLNSGREQQNPNPQKAAKRPRWRGPPSQRWVSAHH
;
A
#
# COMPACT_ATOMS: atom_id res chain seq x y z
N MET A 1 -9.48 0.91 28.87
CA MET A 1 -8.72 -0.05 28.04
C MET A 1 -8.61 -1.40 28.76
N PHE A 2 -8.67 -2.53 28.04
CA PHE A 2 -8.95 -3.86 28.60
C PHE A 2 -7.72 -4.78 28.56
N PRO A 3 -6.89 -4.86 29.62
CA PRO A 3 -5.55 -5.43 29.50
C PRO A 3 -5.61 -6.94 29.24
N LYS A 4 -6.57 -7.66 29.86
CA LYS A 4 -6.77 -9.10 29.63
C LYS A 4 -7.04 -9.42 28.14
N LEU A 5 -7.80 -8.56 27.44
CA LEU A 5 -8.14 -8.74 26.03
C LEU A 5 -6.94 -8.41 25.13
N LEU A 6 -6.24 -7.30 25.39
CA LEU A 6 -5.00 -6.95 24.68
C LEU A 6 -3.91 -8.02 24.84
N HIS A 7 -3.76 -8.63 26.02
CA HIS A 7 -2.83 -9.76 26.22
C HIS A 7 -3.21 -11.01 25.38
N ARG A 8 -4.49 -11.22 25.07
CA ARG A 8 -4.97 -12.27 24.15
C ARG A 8 -4.63 -11.88 22.72
N PHE A 9 -5.01 -10.67 22.30
CA PHE A 9 -4.75 -10.12 20.97
C PHE A 9 -3.25 -10.14 20.61
N TYR A 10 -2.42 -9.42 21.37
CA TYR A 10 -0.99 -9.30 21.09
C TYR A 10 -0.25 -10.63 21.17
N GLY A 11 -0.64 -11.51 22.10
CA GLY A 11 -0.11 -12.88 22.14
C GLY A 11 -0.41 -13.64 20.85
N SER A 12 -1.67 -13.63 20.40
CA SER A 12 -2.11 -14.35 19.21
C SER A 12 -1.51 -13.79 17.91
N ILE A 13 -1.36 -12.47 17.74
CA ILE A 13 -0.71 -11.92 16.53
C ILE A 13 0.78 -12.23 16.49
N LEU A 14 1.49 -12.18 17.64
CA LEU A 14 2.93 -12.47 17.70
C LEU A 14 3.22 -13.94 17.39
N LEU A 15 2.37 -14.86 17.86
CA LEU A 15 2.48 -16.28 17.53
C LEU A 15 2.05 -16.59 16.07
N LEU A 16 1.05 -15.89 15.54
CA LEU A 16 0.65 -16.04 14.14
C LEU A 16 1.72 -15.53 13.17
N GLU A 17 2.43 -14.46 13.54
CA GLU A 17 3.52 -13.92 12.74
C GLU A 17 4.78 -14.82 12.71
N THR A 18 4.99 -15.72 13.69
CA THR A 18 6.06 -16.74 13.59
C THR A 18 5.80 -17.74 12.46
N LEU A 19 4.54 -17.92 12.02
CA LEU A 19 4.17 -18.70 10.83
C LEU A 19 4.27 -17.88 9.52
N GLY A 20 4.96 -16.74 9.55
CA GLY A 20 5.17 -15.84 8.41
C GLY A 20 4.23 -14.64 8.38
N GLN A 21 4.47 -13.72 7.45
CA GLN A 21 3.73 -12.44 7.39
C GLN A 21 2.37 -12.55 6.68
N VAL A 22 2.27 -13.36 5.63
CA VAL A 22 1.10 -13.42 4.73
C VAL A 22 0.03 -14.36 5.28
N ARG A 23 -1.20 -13.87 5.42
CA ARG A 23 -2.37 -14.57 5.99
C ARG A 23 -3.40 -15.03 4.95
N GLY A 24 -3.17 -14.71 3.69
CA GLY A 24 -4.09 -14.94 2.56
C GLY A 24 -3.54 -14.30 1.31
N ASP A 25 -4.08 -14.65 0.15
CA ASP A 25 -3.78 -13.96 -1.10
C ASP A 25 -4.36 -12.54 -1.07
N ARG A 26 -3.86 -11.65 -1.94
CA ARG A 26 -4.40 -10.28 -2.05
C ARG A 26 -5.88 -10.36 -2.40
N ARG A 27 -6.73 -9.62 -1.69
CA ARG A 27 -8.16 -9.47 -2.00
C ARG A 27 -8.38 -8.07 -2.54
N LYS A 28 -9.10 -7.94 -3.65
CA LYS A 28 -9.64 -6.66 -4.09
C LYS A 28 -10.90 -6.33 -3.28
N ALA A 29 -11.24 -5.05 -3.18
CA ALA A 29 -12.56 -4.61 -2.74
C ALA A 29 -13.65 -5.24 -3.63
N GLU A 30 -14.72 -5.73 -3.02
CA GLU A 30 -15.86 -6.32 -3.73
C GLU A 30 -16.76 -5.20 -4.26
N ILE A 31 -16.48 -4.72 -5.48
CA ILE A 31 -17.35 -3.76 -6.17
C ILE A 31 -18.26 -4.54 -7.14
N ILE A 32 -19.29 -5.17 -6.58
CA ILE A 32 -20.25 -6.05 -7.26
C ILE A 32 -21.16 -5.25 -8.21
N SER A 33 -21.51 -5.81 -9.36
CA SER A 33 -22.42 -5.28 -10.42
C SER A 33 -21.85 -4.18 -11.33
N ASN A 34 -22.58 -3.88 -12.42
CA ASN A 34 -22.24 -2.96 -13.52
C ASN A 34 -23.35 -1.90 -13.76
N GLU A 35 -24.07 -1.51 -12.71
CA GLU A 35 -25.09 -0.46 -12.80
C GLU A 35 -24.46 0.94 -12.86
N LEU A 36 -25.17 1.93 -13.41
CA LEU A 36 -24.65 3.28 -13.66
C LEU A 36 -24.11 3.97 -12.39
N GLY A 37 -24.74 3.78 -11.22
CA GLY A 37 -24.24 4.32 -9.94
C GLY A 37 -22.89 3.72 -9.49
N LEU A 38 -22.58 2.48 -9.88
CA LEU A 38 -21.32 1.82 -9.54
C LEU A 38 -20.13 2.38 -10.34
N HIS A 39 -20.37 3.04 -11.48
CA HIS A 39 -19.31 3.75 -12.21
C HIS A 39 -18.77 4.92 -11.38
N ASN A 40 -19.66 5.79 -10.90
CA ASN A 40 -19.29 6.94 -10.07
C ASN A 40 -18.63 6.50 -8.76
N ARG A 41 -19.16 5.45 -8.10
CA ARG A 41 -18.52 4.83 -6.93
C ARG A 41 -17.10 4.32 -7.23
N ARG A 42 -16.90 3.61 -8.36
CA ARG A 42 -15.56 3.15 -8.81
C ARG A 42 -14.62 4.32 -9.08
N LEU A 43 -15.10 5.40 -9.71
CA LEU A 43 -14.33 6.62 -9.95
C LEU A 43 -13.88 7.27 -8.64
N ARG A 44 -14.77 7.45 -7.65
CA ARG A 44 -14.42 7.98 -6.32
C ARG A 44 -13.41 7.11 -5.59
N HIS A 45 -13.59 5.79 -5.58
CA HIS A 45 -12.61 4.86 -5.00
C HIS A 45 -11.25 4.97 -5.70
N HIS A 46 -11.24 5.09 -7.02
CA HIS A 46 -10.01 5.28 -7.80
C HIS A 46 -9.36 6.65 -7.56
N PHE A 47 -10.16 7.69 -7.36
CA PHE A 47 -9.73 9.05 -7.02
C PHE A 47 -9.09 9.09 -5.62
N TYR A 48 -9.75 8.59 -4.57
CA TYR A 48 -9.20 8.60 -3.20
C TYR A 48 -7.92 7.76 -3.11
N ASN A 49 -7.90 6.59 -3.77
CA ASN A 49 -6.69 5.77 -3.87
C ASN A 49 -5.55 6.46 -4.66
N ALA A 50 -5.89 7.22 -5.71
CA ALA A 50 -4.90 7.98 -6.47
C ALA A 50 -4.31 9.12 -5.63
N LEU A 51 -5.14 9.93 -4.98
CA LEU A 51 -4.71 10.98 -4.04
C LEU A 51 -3.79 10.41 -2.95
N ALA A 52 -4.23 9.35 -2.27
CA ALA A 52 -3.41 8.70 -1.27
C ALA A 52 -2.09 8.22 -1.88
N TYR A 53 -2.11 7.54 -3.04
CA TYR A 53 -0.92 7.01 -3.69
C TYR A 53 0.12 8.08 -4.03
N ILE A 54 -0.29 9.24 -4.59
CA ILE A 54 0.64 10.32 -4.96
C ILE A 54 1.20 11.06 -3.74
N CYS A 55 0.46 11.10 -2.62
CA CYS A 55 0.95 11.67 -1.37
C CYS A 55 1.94 10.75 -0.62
N ALA A 56 2.02 9.46 -0.99
CA ALA A 56 3.02 8.52 -0.46
C ALA A 56 4.34 8.63 -1.25
N PHE A 57 5.05 9.73 -1.04
CA PHE A 57 6.24 10.14 -1.80
C PHE A 57 7.47 9.21 -1.68
N ASP A 58 7.57 8.42 -0.61
CA ASP A 58 8.63 7.41 -0.41
C ASP A 58 8.06 5.99 -0.15
N THR A 59 8.93 5.00 -0.24
CA THR A 59 8.70 3.60 0.13
C THR A 59 8.65 3.39 1.65
N GLY A 60 8.58 2.13 2.10
CA GLY A 60 8.54 1.81 3.54
C GLY A 60 7.15 1.91 4.18
N SER A 61 7.05 1.57 5.47
CA SER A 61 5.77 1.54 6.22
C SER A 61 5.31 2.93 6.68
N ASP A 62 6.21 3.90 6.71
CA ASP A 62 6.09 5.10 7.51
C ASP A 62 5.45 6.25 6.68
N HIS A 63 5.68 6.24 5.37
CA HIS A 63 5.05 7.11 4.35
C HIS A 63 3.75 6.51 3.77
N VAL A 64 3.14 5.54 4.47
CA VAL A 64 1.81 5.03 4.09
C VAL A 64 0.77 6.06 4.46
N THR A 65 0.01 6.47 3.46
CA THR A 65 -1.02 7.51 3.49
C THR A 65 -2.41 6.92 3.27
N ALA A 66 -3.40 7.60 3.85
CA ALA A 66 -4.82 7.41 3.56
C ALA A 66 -5.48 8.77 3.31
N VAL A 67 -6.56 8.77 2.52
CA VAL A 67 -7.37 9.96 2.18
C VAL A 67 -8.85 9.63 2.29
N ALA A 68 -9.63 10.55 2.84
CA ALA A 68 -11.09 10.54 2.83
C ALA A 68 -11.62 11.96 2.55
N LEU A 69 -12.84 12.06 2.06
CA LEU A 69 -13.51 13.35 1.84
C LEU A 69 -14.62 13.55 2.88
N ASP A 70 -14.62 14.72 3.51
CA ASP A 70 -15.72 15.24 4.31
C ASP A 70 -16.47 16.30 3.48
N ALA A 71 -17.60 15.90 2.92
CA ALA A 71 -18.41 16.70 2.00
C ALA A 71 -19.39 17.58 2.79
N GLN A 72 -19.01 18.84 2.98
CA GLN A 72 -19.82 19.84 3.67
C GLN A 72 -20.45 20.81 2.64
N PRO A 73 -21.55 21.50 2.97
CA PRO A 73 -22.18 22.47 2.06
C PRO A 73 -21.19 23.55 1.61
N GLY A 74 -20.86 23.57 0.31
CA GLY A 74 -19.97 24.56 -0.32
C GLY A 74 -18.46 24.33 -0.12
N ILE A 75 -18.04 23.34 0.66
CA ILE A 75 -16.62 23.05 0.92
C ILE A 75 -16.37 21.54 1.11
N THR A 76 -15.41 21.00 0.36
CA THR A 76 -14.98 19.61 0.47
C THR A 76 -13.67 19.54 1.23
N LYS A 77 -13.72 19.00 2.44
CA LYS A 77 -12.52 18.78 3.27
C LYS A 77 -11.82 17.50 2.85
N VAL A 78 -10.59 17.62 2.39
CA VAL A 78 -9.72 16.50 2.02
C VAL A 78 -8.93 16.09 3.25
N LEU A 79 -9.43 15.09 3.98
CA LEU A 79 -8.79 14.55 5.17
C LEU A 79 -7.63 13.65 4.73
N ILE A 80 -6.40 13.95 5.16
CA ILE A 80 -5.21 13.16 4.82
C ILE A 80 -4.45 12.74 6.08
N ALA A 81 -4.16 11.45 6.21
CA ALA A 81 -3.34 10.92 7.29
C ALA A 81 -2.14 10.17 6.73
N ALA A 82 -1.04 10.13 7.49
CA ALA A 82 0.11 9.29 7.22
C ALA A 82 0.64 8.64 8.49
N ASN A 83 1.21 7.44 8.37
CA ASN A 83 1.70 6.63 9.50
C ASN A 83 2.75 7.34 10.37
N LYS A 84 3.45 8.36 9.84
CA LYS A 84 4.41 9.22 10.56
C LYS A 84 4.11 10.72 10.46
N GLY A 85 2.88 11.07 10.11
CA GLY A 85 2.46 12.46 9.91
C GLY A 85 2.67 12.91 8.48
N VAL A 86 1.88 13.90 8.05
CA VAL A 86 1.89 14.43 6.69
C VAL A 86 2.90 15.59 6.64
N PRO A 87 4.00 15.51 5.87
CA PRO A 87 4.94 16.62 5.75
C PRO A 87 4.29 17.84 5.06
N ASN A 88 4.76 19.04 5.39
CA ASN A 88 4.24 20.28 4.80
C ASN A 88 4.36 20.29 3.26
N GLU A 89 5.43 19.70 2.72
CA GLU A 89 5.63 19.52 1.28
C GLU A 89 4.49 18.74 0.63
N VAL A 90 4.01 17.66 1.28
CA VAL A 90 2.87 16.85 0.79
C VAL A 90 1.56 17.60 0.93
N PHE A 91 1.41 18.44 1.96
CA PHE A 91 0.24 19.31 2.15
C PHE A 91 0.13 20.36 1.03
N GLU A 92 1.18 21.13 0.75
CA GLU A 92 1.15 22.14 -0.32
C GLU A 92 1.02 21.49 -1.70
N PHE A 93 1.73 20.38 -1.95
CA PHE A 93 1.56 19.58 -3.16
C PHE A 93 0.10 19.14 -3.37
N LEU A 94 -0.58 18.65 -2.32
CA LEU A 94 -1.96 18.22 -2.44
C LEU A 94 -2.90 19.41 -2.75
N ARG A 95 -2.65 20.59 -2.18
CA ARG A 95 -3.41 21.82 -2.49
C ARG A 95 -3.23 22.24 -3.95
N ASP A 96 -1.99 22.21 -4.46
CA ASP A 96 -1.68 22.47 -5.87
C ASP A 96 -2.46 21.53 -6.81
N ILE A 97 -2.42 20.22 -6.53
CA ILE A 97 -3.13 19.22 -7.33
C ILE A 97 -4.64 19.48 -7.31
N LEU A 98 -5.23 19.73 -6.14
CA LEU A 98 -6.67 20.01 -6.01
C LEU A 98 -7.07 21.30 -6.73
N SER A 99 -6.22 22.33 -6.75
CA SER A 99 -6.45 23.56 -7.52
C SER A 99 -6.51 23.29 -9.03
N ILE A 100 -5.63 22.43 -9.56
CA ILE A 100 -5.64 22.05 -10.99
C ILE A 100 -6.94 21.28 -11.32
N LEU A 101 -7.34 20.34 -10.46
CA LEU A 101 -8.57 19.55 -10.66
C LEU A 101 -9.84 20.40 -10.59
N HIS A 102 -9.88 21.39 -9.69
CA HIS A 102 -10.96 22.36 -9.60
C HIS A 102 -11.06 23.24 -10.87
N SER A 103 -9.94 23.61 -11.49
CA SER A 103 -9.93 24.31 -12.78
C SER A 103 -10.49 23.44 -13.91
N ILE A 104 -10.04 22.18 -14.01
CA ILE A 104 -10.57 21.21 -14.99
C ILE A 104 -12.10 21.07 -14.87
N ALA A 105 -12.61 20.93 -13.64
CA ALA A 105 -14.04 20.76 -13.36
C ALA A 105 -14.91 21.98 -13.71
N LYS A 106 -14.32 23.16 -13.92
CA LYS A 106 -15.03 24.37 -14.40
C LYS A 106 -15.23 24.39 -15.92
N GLY A 107 -14.77 23.37 -16.64
CA GLY A 107 -14.99 23.24 -18.09
C GLY A 107 -13.81 23.73 -18.94
N SER A 108 -12.58 23.47 -18.53
CA SER A 108 -11.40 23.68 -19.38
C SER A 108 -11.53 22.93 -20.72
N PRO A 109 -11.08 23.52 -21.86
CA PRO A 109 -10.91 22.82 -23.13
C PRO A 109 -10.04 21.56 -23.03
N ASP A 110 -10.24 20.61 -23.94
CA ASP A 110 -9.50 19.33 -23.93
C ASP A 110 -7.98 19.47 -24.07
N GLU A 111 -7.50 20.53 -24.75
CA GLU A 111 -6.08 20.86 -24.84
C GLU A 111 -5.51 21.28 -23.47
N GLU A 112 -6.17 22.19 -22.75
CA GLU A 112 -5.80 22.57 -21.38
C GLU A 112 -5.86 21.38 -20.41
N ILE A 113 -6.80 20.45 -20.61
CA ILE A 113 -6.90 19.21 -19.81
C ILE A 113 -5.68 18.31 -20.05
N ALA A 114 -5.17 18.23 -21.28
CA ALA A 114 -3.97 17.47 -21.60
C ALA A 114 -2.72 18.08 -20.93
N ASP A 115 -2.55 19.40 -21.02
CA ASP A 115 -1.45 20.13 -20.38
C ASP A 115 -1.54 20.04 -18.84
N ALA A 116 -2.73 20.18 -18.28
CA ALA A 116 -2.98 20.01 -16.85
C ALA A 116 -2.64 18.58 -16.37
N GLN A 117 -2.90 17.56 -17.19
CA GLN A 117 -2.52 16.18 -16.89
C GLN A 117 -1.01 15.96 -16.90
N ASP A 118 -0.26 16.58 -17.81
CA ASP A 118 1.21 16.47 -17.82
C ASP A 118 1.84 17.28 -16.68
N ASN A 119 1.29 18.46 -16.35
CA ASN A 119 1.66 19.25 -15.17
C ASN A 119 1.45 18.47 -13.86
N ILE A 120 0.28 17.83 -13.70
CA ILE A 120 0.02 16.91 -12.58
C ILE A 120 1.06 15.78 -12.54
N LEU A 121 1.39 15.17 -13.69
CA LEU A 121 2.38 14.10 -13.75
C LEU A 121 3.79 14.59 -13.36
N HIS A 122 4.22 15.77 -13.85
CA HIS A 122 5.45 16.41 -13.44
C HIS A 122 5.52 16.61 -11.92
N LYS A 123 4.51 17.27 -11.33
CA LYS A 123 4.44 17.48 -9.87
C LYS A 123 4.48 16.15 -9.10
N VAL A 124 3.75 15.13 -9.56
CA VAL A 124 3.74 13.79 -8.94
C VAL A 124 5.12 13.12 -9.02
N VAL A 125 5.82 13.22 -10.15
CA VAL A 125 7.16 12.64 -10.33
C VAL A 125 8.19 13.38 -9.48
N SER A 126 8.14 14.72 -9.45
CA SER A 126 9.04 15.58 -8.67
C SER A 126 9.01 15.20 -7.19
N LEU A 127 7.80 15.14 -6.59
CA LEU A 127 7.63 14.69 -5.20
C LEU A 127 8.01 13.22 -5.01
N SER A 128 7.66 12.33 -5.94
CA SER A 128 7.85 10.88 -5.81
C SER A 128 9.24 10.37 -6.17
N GLN A 129 10.23 11.24 -6.43
CA GLN A 129 11.59 10.83 -6.81
C GLN A 129 12.23 9.80 -5.87
N PRO A 130 12.14 9.90 -4.52
CA PRO A 130 12.69 8.87 -3.62
C PRO A 130 12.09 7.48 -3.88
N ARG A 131 10.77 7.42 -4.07
CA ARG A 131 10.04 6.18 -4.37
C ARG A 131 10.33 5.62 -5.75
N ILE A 132 10.46 6.48 -6.76
CA ILE A 132 10.78 6.10 -8.15
C ILE A 132 12.18 5.51 -8.19
N ARG A 133 13.18 6.23 -7.66
CA ARG A 133 14.58 5.77 -7.57
C ARG A 133 14.67 4.44 -6.83
N ARG A 134 13.96 4.28 -5.70
CA ARG A 134 13.97 3.02 -4.95
C ARG A 134 13.29 1.85 -5.69
N TYR A 135 12.29 2.10 -6.53
CA TYR A 135 11.74 1.05 -7.40
C TYR A 135 12.66 0.71 -8.57
N HIS A 136 13.35 1.70 -9.14
CA HIS A 136 14.35 1.53 -10.18
C HIS A 136 15.55 0.71 -9.72
N GLU A 137 16.18 1.04 -8.58
CA GLU A 137 17.29 0.29 -7.98
C GLU A 137 16.98 -1.21 -7.84
N VAL A 138 15.79 -1.54 -7.34
CA VAL A 138 15.37 -2.94 -7.14
C VAL A 138 15.04 -3.59 -8.49
N ALA A 139 14.56 -2.83 -9.48
CA ALA A 139 14.32 -3.34 -10.83
C ALA A 139 15.63 -3.66 -11.56
N VAL A 140 16.66 -2.81 -11.45
CA VAL A 140 18.03 -3.07 -11.91
C VAL A 140 18.56 -4.38 -11.29
N GLU A 141 18.41 -4.57 -9.97
CA GLU A 141 18.87 -5.78 -9.29
C GLU A 141 18.12 -7.05 -9.73
N MET A 142 16.81 -6.97 -10.02
CA MET A 142 16.09 -8.09 -10.63
C MET A 142 16.56 -8.33 -12.07
N TYR A 143 16.75 -7.26 -12.84
CA TYR A 143 17.13 -7.35 -14.25
C TYR A 143 18.52 -7.96 -14.47
N LYS A 144 19.51 -7.69 -13.59
CA LYS A 144 20.82 -8.40 -13.57
C LYS A 144 20.69 -9.92 -13.67
N SER A 145 19.61 -10.48 -13.09
CA SER A 145 19.35 -11.91 -13.09
C SER A 145 18.44 -12.37 -14.23
N CYS A 146 17.54 -11.51 -14.70
CA CYS A 146 16.57 -11.82 -15.75
C CYS A 146 17.14 -11.64 -17.15
N GLY A 147 17.93 -10.60 -17.39
CA GLY A 147 18.51 -10.24 -18.70
C GLY A 147 19.25 -11.40 -19.38
N PRO A 148 20.20 -12.08 -18.72
CA PRO A 148 20.90 -13.22 -19.32
C PRO A 148 19.97 -14.37 -19.73
N ILE A 149 18.92 -14.62 -18.95
CA ILE A 149 17.92 -15.68 -19.25
C ILE A 149 17.08 -15.29 -20.47
N MET A 150 16.68 -14.01 -20.57
CA MET A 150 15.97 -13.50 -21.74
C MET A 150 16.83 -13.55 -23.00
N GLN A 151 18.10 -13.18 -22.90
CA GLN A 151 19.06 -13.20 -24.00
C GLN A 151 19.24 -14.63 -24.55
N SER A 152 19.50 -15.62 -23.68
CA SER A 152 19.63 -17.01 -24.10
C SER A 152 18.33 -17.56 -24.71
N ALA A 153 17.16 -17.21 -24.16
CA ALA A 153 15.87 -17.62 -24.74
C ALA A 153 15.63 -17.00 -26.13
N ARG A 154 16.07 -15.76 -26.35
CA ARG A 154 16.01 -15.07 -27.66
C ARG A 154 16.96 -15.70 -28.68
N GLU A 155 18.17 -16.06 -28.26
CA GLU A 155 19.17 -16.75 -29.10
C GLU A 155 18.70 -18.15 -29.50
N GLU A 156 18.22 -18.94 -28.53
CA GLU A 156 17.69 -20.29 -28.78
C GLU A 156 16.47 -20.26 -29.70
N LEU A 157 15.56 -19.29 -29.51
CA LEU A 157 14.41 -19.12 -30.41
C LEU A 157 14.87 -18.73 -31.82
N GLY A 158 15.76 -17.73 -31.93
CA GLY A 158 16.28 -17.24 -33.21
C GLY A 158 17.04 -18.28 -34.03
N ALA A 159 17.65 -19.28 -33.38
CA ALA A 159 18.28 -20.41 -34.07
C ALA A 159 17.29 -21.44 -34.64
N LYS A 160 16.01 -21.43 -34.20
CA LYS A 160 14.98 -22.41 -34.56
C LYS A 160 13.91 -21.87 -35.52
N VAL A 161 13.83 -20.55 -35.71
CA VAL A 161 12.77 -19.90 -36.50
C VAL A 161 13.37 -19.02 -37.61
N PRO A 162 12.63 -18.76 -38.70
CA PRO A 162 13.10 -17.85 -39.75
C PRO A 162 13.39 -16.43 -39.25
N PRO A 163 14.28 -15.68 -39.91
CA PRO A 163 14.46 -14.25 -39.67
C PRO A 163 13.13 -13.48 -39.74
N GLY A 164 12.96 -12.48 -38.87
CA GLY A 164 11.73 -11.67 -38.81
C GLY A 164 10.56 -12.32 -38.04
N HIS A 165 10.74 -13.49 -37.41
CA HIS A 165 9.68 -14.12 -36.60
C HIS A 165 9.15 -13.17 -35.49
N PRO A 166 7.81 -12.98 -35.34
CA PRO A 166 7.25 -11.97 -34.44
C PRO A 166 7.76 -12.04 -33.00
N ARG A 167 7.76 -13.24 -32.39
CA ARG A 167 8.27 -13.44 -31.01
C ARG A 167 9.74 -13.08 -30.80
N VAL A 168 10.57 -13.17 -31.83
CA VAL A 168 11.98 -12.74 -31.74
C VAL A 168 12.02 -11.21 -31.69
N SER A 169 11.24 -10.54 -32.55
CA SER A 169 11.09 -9.09 -32.56
C SER A 169 10.49 -8.55 -31.25
N GLU A 170 9.55 -9.27 -30.63
CA GLU A 170 9.01 -8.95 -29.31
C GLU A 170 10.09 -9.05 -28.22
N LEU A 171 10.85 -10.14 -28.17
CA LEU A 171 11.96 -10.30 -27.21
C LEU A 171 13.03 -9.22 -27.40
N ASP A 172 13.38 -8.88 -28.64
CA ASP A 172 14.32 -7.80 -28.96
C ASP A 172 13.80 -6.43 -28.48
N ARG A 173 12.51 -6.14 -28.68
CA ARG A 173 11.88 -4.90 -28.18
C ARG A 173 11.87 -4.82 -26.65
N VAL A 174 11.51 -5.90 -25.95
CA VAL A 174 11.53 -5.93 -24.48
C VAL A 174 12.96 -5.85 -23.95
N GLY A 175 13.91 -6.55 -24.58
CA GLY A 175 15.33 -6.50 -24.25
C GLY A 175 15.91 -5.09 -24.41
N ALA A 176 15.62 -4.42 -25.53
CA ALA A 176 16.03 -3.04 -25.77
C ALA A 176 15.46 -2.07 -24.73
N PHE A 177 14.16 -2.17 -24.41
CA PHE A 177 13.53 -1.38 -23.34
C PHE A 177 14.21 -1.61 -21.98
N LEU A 178 14.42 -2.88 -21.59
CA LEU A 178 15.01 -3.20 -20.30
C LEU A 178 16.49 -2.80 -20.21
N ASN A 179 17.24 -2.95 -21.30
CA ASN A 179 18.63 -2.51 -21.38
C ASN A 179 18.76 -0.97 -21.29
N ARG A 180 17.87 -0.20 -21.92
CA ARG A 180 17.87 1.28 -21.85
C ARG A 180 17.65 1.80 -20.43
N PHE A 181 16.81 1.14 -19.64
CA PHE A 181 16.36 1.70 -18.35
C PHE A 181 16.86 0.98 -17.10
N PHE A 182 17.33 -0.28 -17.19
CA PHE A 182 17.62 -1.11 -16.01
C PHE A 182 19.00 -1.81 -16.05
N THR A 183 19.88 -1.41 -16.97
CA THR A 183 21.27 -1.90 -16.99
C THR A 183 22.05 -1.42 -15.75
N SER A 184 23.01 -2.21 -15.30
CA SER A 184 23.80 -1.90 -14.11
C SER A 184 24.85 -0.83 -14.38
N GLY A 185 24.77 0.29 -13.65
CA GLY A 185 25.75 1.37 -13.71
C GLY A 185 25.10 2.76 -13.78
N GLU A 186 23.88 2.84 -14.31
CA GLU A 186 23.16 4.09 -14.48
C GLU A 186 22.10 4.24 -13.37
N SER A 187 22.34 5.17 -12.45
CA SER A 187 21.33 5.63 -11.49
C SER A 187 20.61 6.83 -12.07
N LEU A 188 19.29 6.95 -11.84
CA LEU A 188 18.50 8.10 -12.28
C LEU A 188 19.08 9.40 -11.71
N LYS A 189 19.56 10.28 -12.60
CA LYS A 189 20.33 11.48 -12.25
C LYS A 189 19.44 12.62 -11.80
N ASP A 190 18.34 12.84 -12.52
CA ASP A 190 17.47 14.00 -12.38
C ASP A 190 15.97 13.64 -12.51
N GLU A 191 15.13 14.68 -12.47
CA GLU A 191 13.67 14.55 -12.60
C GLU A 191 13.23 14.13 -14.01
N TYR A 192 13.95 14.55 -15.07
CA TYR A 192 13.60 14.23 -16.45
C TYR A 192 13.82 12.74 -16.74
N GLU A 193 14.92 12.16 -16.25
CA GLU A 193 15.14 10.70 -16.32
C GLU A 193 14.06 9.93 -15.52
N CYS A 194 13.65 10.44 -14.35
CA CYS A 194 12.55 9.86 -13.58
C CYS A 194 11.21 9.93 -14.34
N LEU A 195 10.94 11.03 -15.04
CA LEU A 195 9.72 11.26 -15.81
C LEU A 195 9.64 10.39 -17.06
N ASP A 196 10.73 10.31 -17.86
CA ASP A 196 10.81 9.41 -19.01
C ASP A 196 10.59 7.97 -18.56
N LEU A 197 11.29 7.52 -17.51
CA LEU A 197 11.09 6.18 -16.95
C LEU A 197 9.62 5.92 -16.56
N VAL A 198 8.95 6.87 -15.92
CA VAL A 198 7.54 6.75 -15.51
C VAL A 198 6.60 6.74 -16.71
N LYS A 199 6.78 7.64 -17.69
CA LYS A 199 5.99 7.69 -18.94
C LYS A 199 6.15 6.39 -19.72
N GLN A 200 7.37 5.90 -19.88
CA GLN A 200 7.66 4.68 -20.63
C GLN A 200 7.18 3.41 -19.91
N CYS A 201 7.36 3.33 -18.58
CA CYS A 201 6.77 2.24 -17.78
C CYS A 201 5.23 2.26 -17.76
N HIS A 202 4.60 3.40 -18.03
CA HIS A 202 3.15 3.50 -18.24
C HIS A 202 2.76 3.03 -19.65
N GLY A 203 3.56 3.33 -20.68
CA GLY A 203 3.39 2.83 -22.05
C GLY A 203 3.38 1.29 -22.17
N LEU A 204 4.11 0.60 -21.28
CA LEU A 204 4.12 -0.88 -21.19
C LEU A 204 2.73 -1.53 -21.04
N ARG A 205 1.72 -0.77 -20.63
CA ARG A 205 0.33 -1.24 -20.49
C ARG A 205 -0.35 -1.54 -21.83
N TYR A 206 0.14 -0.94 -22.91
CA TYR A 206 -0.46 -1.00 -24.25
C TYR A 206 0.45 -1.64 -25.30
N SER A 207 1.71 -1.99 -24.95
CA SER A 207 2.73 -2.46 -25.89
C SER A 207 2.86 -3.99 -25.98
N GLY A 208 2.10 -4.77 -25.21
CA GLY A 208 2.23 -6.24 -25.11
C GLY A 208 3.51 -6.75 -24.42
N MET A 209 4.46 -5.86 -24.11
CA MET A 209 5.77 -6.22 -23.53
C MET A 209 5.68 -6.95 -22.19
N ILE A 210 4.64 -6.66 -21.39
CA ILE A 210 4.37 -7.37 -20.13
C ILE A 210 3.98 -8.83 -20.39
N ASP A 211 3.20 -9.09 -21.43
CA ASP A 211 2.68 -10.41 -21.78
C ASP A 211 3.81 -11.29 -22.34
N THR A 212 4.76 -10.69 -23.08
CA THR A 212 6.03 -11.35 -23.45
C THR A 212 6.79 -11.83 -22.20
N LEU A 213 6.84 -10.99 -21.14
CA LEU A 213 7.48 -11.35 -19.87
C LEU A 213 6.73 -12.43 -19.08
N ASP A 214 5.41 -12.57 -19.25
CA ASP A 214 4.63 -13.58 -18.52
C ASP A 214 5.11 -15.01 -18.80
N SER A 215 5.64 -15.27 -20.00
CA SER A 215 6.25 -16.56 -20.37
C SER A 215 7.38 -17.00 -19.42
N PHE A 216 8.18 -16.05 -18.90
CA PHE A 216 9.24 -16.28 -17.91
C PHE A 216 8.72 -16.37 -16.47
N THR A 217 7.45 -16.04 -16.23
CA THR A 217 6.79 -16.16 -14.92
C THR A 217 5.99 -17.45 -14.74
N ALA A 218 5.95 -18.32 -15.76
CA ALA A 218 5.30 -19.62 -15.71
C ALA A 218 5.94 -20.56 -14.65
N HIS A 219 5.14 -21.49 -14.12
CA HIS A 219 5.60 -22.40 -13.07
C HIS A 219 6.73 -23.31 -13.56
N GLY A 220 7.84 -23.36 -12.81
CA GLY A 220 9.02 -24.16 -13.14
C GLY A 220 10.10 -23.41 -13.93
N GLN A 221 9.85 -22.15 -14.34
CA GLN A 221 10.84 -21.35 -15.06
C GLN A 221 12.03 -20.92 -14.18
N PRO A 222 13.26 -20.84 -14.73
CA PRO A 222 14.40 -20.25 -14.03
C PRO A 222 14.11 -18.81 -13.59
N CYS A 223 14.47 -18.46 -12.35
CA CYS A 223 14.26 -17.13 -11.78
C CYS A 223 12.81 -16.60 -11.84
N GLN A 224 11.79 -17.46 -11.93
CA GLN A 224 10.35 -17.11 -11.97
C GLN A 224 9.96 -15.95 -11.02
N SER A 225 10.39 -16.02 -9.76
CA SER A 225 10.08 -15.01 -8.73
C SER A 225 10.76 -13.66 -8.96
N LYS A 226 11.92 -13.62 -9.63
CA LYS A 226 12.60 -12.38 -10.02
C LYS A 226 11.90 -11.74 -11.22
N PHE A 227 11.45 -12.51 -12.20
CA PHE A 227 10.65 -12.02 -13.33
C PHE A 227 9.31 -11.43 -12.85
N GLN A 228 8.58 -12.15 -11.98
CA GLN A 228 7.37 -11.63 -11.34
C GLN A 228 7.64 -10.34 -10.56
N ARG A 229 8.77 -10.26 -9.86
CA ARG A 229 9.16 -9.06 -9.10
C ARG A 229 9.54 -7.89 -10.01
N LEU A 230 10.21 -8.13 -11.12
CA LEU A 230 10.54 -7.13 -12.14
C LEU A 230 9.26 -6.56 -12.76
N GLN A 231 8.35 -7.41 -13.23
CA GLN A 231 7.04 -6.96 -13.72
C GLN A 231 6.27 -6.14 -12.68
N GLU A 232 6.23 -6.55 -11.42
CA GLU A 232 5.60 -5.76 -10.34
C GLU A 232 6.23 -4.37 -10.18
N LEU A 233 7.53 -4.22 -10.44
CA LEU A 233 8.25 -2.95 -10.33
C LEU A 233 7.99 -2.05 -11.54
N LEU A 234 8.05 -2.59 -12.76
CA LEU A 234 7.64 -1.87 -13.99
C LEU A 234 6.21 -1.31 -13.86
N LYS A 235 5.27 -2.17 -13.45
CA LYS A 235 3.86 -1.81 -13.22
C LYS A 235 3.70 -0.75 -12.11
N LYS A 236 4.62 -0.69 -11.13
CA LYS A 236 4.65 0.33 -10.06
C LYS A 236 5.28 1.65 -10.50
N LEU A 237 6.31 1.64 -11.34
CA LEU A 237 6.88 2.85 -11.93
C LEU A 237 5.82 3.57 -12.77
N GLY A 238 5.15 2.87 -13.69
CA GLY A 238 4.03 3.41 -14.48
C GLY A 238 2.73 3.71 -13.71
N LYS A 239 2.66 3.40 -12.40
CA LYS A 239 1.47 3.69 -11.57
C LYS A 239 1.35 5.18 -11.23
N HIS A 240 2.44 5.95 -11.20
CA HIS A 240 2.40 7.41 -10.99
C HIS A 240 1.58 8.11 -12.10
N ALA A 241 1.89 7.83 -13.37
CA ALA A 241 1.08 8.29 -14.51
C ALA A 241 -0.36 7.75 -14.50
N THR A 242 -0.56 6.48 -14.08
CA THR A 242 -1.90 5.91 -13.93
C THR A 242 -2.74 6.67 -12.90
N CYS A 243 -2.14 7.06 -11.77
CA CYS A 243 -2.82 7.86 -10.76
C CYS A 243 -3.11 9.28 -11.26
N SER A 244 -2.14 9.94 -11.91
CA SER A 244 -2.32 11.26 -12.52
C SER A 244 -3.54 11.31 -13.48
N ARG A 245 -3.63 10.34 -14.41
CA ARG A 245 -4.78 10.20 -15.32
C ARG A 245 -6.11 9.95 -14.59
N ARG A 246 -6.11 9.22 -13.48
CA ARG A 246 -7.33 8.96 -12.67
C ARG A 246 -7.83 10.19 -11.95
N LEU A 247 -6.94 11.08 -11.52
CA LEU A 247 -7.34 12.35 -10.90
C LEU A 247 -8.06 13.25 -11.93
N VAL A 248 -7.47 13.41 -13.12
CA VAL A 248 -8.05 14.19 -14.21
C VAL A 248 -9.37 13.58 -14.72
N SER A 249 -9.42 12.26 -14.93
CA SER A 249 -10.64 11.55 -15.36
C SER A 249 -11.76 11.68 -14.32
N ALA A 250 -11.46 11.65 -13.01
CA ALA A 250 -12.46 11.89 -11.97
C ALA A 250 -13.00 13.34 -12.00
N ALA A 251 -12.12 14.34 -12.12
CA ALA A 251 -12.54 15.75 -12.22
C ALA A 251 -13.36 16.06 -13.49
N LYS A 252 -13.05 15.39 -14.62
CA LYS A 252 -13.81 15.52 -15.88
C LYS A 252 -15.17 14.82 -15.83
N GLN A 253 -15.30 13.69 -15.13
CA GLN A 253 -16.53 12.88 -15.10
C GLN A 253 -17.48 13.19 -13.93
N LEU A 254 -16.96 13.70 -12.82
CA LEU A 254 -17.73 14.05 -11.63
C LEU A 254 -17.62 15.55 -11.31
N PRO A 255 -17.72 16.48 -12.29
CA PRO A 255 -17.31 17.88 -12.11
C PRO A 255 -17.98 18.56 -10.92
N GLU A 256 -19.26 18.25 -10.67
CA GLU A 256 -20.03 18.76 -9.52
C GLU A 256 -19.29 18.56 -8.18
N GLU A 257 -18.65 17.40 -7.96
CA GLU A 257 -17.90 17.07 -6.73
C GLU A 257 -16.59 17.87 -6.57
N PHE A 258 -16.15 18.54 -7.64
CA PHE A 258 -14.92 19.34 -7.72
C PHE A 258 -15.17 20.85 -7.89
N THR A 259 -16.42 21.27 -8.15
CA THR A 259 -16.79 22.69 -8.26
C THR A 259 -16.76 23.46 -6.93
N GLY A 260 -16.85 22.76 -5.80
CA GLY A 260 -16.69 23.34 -4.47
C GLY A 260 -15.24 23.75 -4.16
N ASN A 261 -15.04 24.54 -3.11
CA ASN A 261 -13.70 24.81 -2.61
C ASN A 261 -13.14 23.57 -1.87
N PHE A 262 -11.85 23.29 -2.05
CA PHE A 262 -11.16 22.25 -1.29
C PHE A 262 -10.39 22.82 -0.09
N GLU A 263 -10.50 22.16 1.06
CA GLU A 263 -9.69 22.43 2.26
C GLU A 263 -8.93 21.16 2.64
N VAL A 264 -7.60 21.20 2.67
CA VAL A 264 -6.79 20.03 3.07
C VAL A 264 -6.63 20.01 4.58
N ILE A 265 -7.01 18.90 5.22
CA ILE A 265 -6.89 18.72 6.67
C ILE A 265 -5.89 17.58 6.94
N PRO A 266 -4.63 17.88 7.28
CA PRO A 266 -3.66 16.88 7.71
C PRO A 266 -3.99 16.38 9.12
N ILE A 267 -4.07 15.06 9.30
CA ILE A 267 -4.36 14.40 10.58
C ILE A 267 -3.07 13.97 11.25
N GLU A 268 -2.93 14.35 12.52
CA GLU A 268 -1.78 14.03 13.38
C GLU A 268 -1.55 12.51 13.51
N PRO A 269 -0.29 12.04 13.46
CA PRO A 269 0.03 10.64 13.63
C PRO A 269 -0.10 10.21 15.09
N SER A 270 -0.52 8.96 15.31
CA SER A 270 -0.55 8.41 16.67
C SER A 270 0.83 8.35 17.31
N SER A 271 0.95 8.73 18.58
CA SER A 271 2.18 8.53 19.35
C SER A 271 2.54 7.03 19.41
N PRO A 272 3.82 6.64 19.21
CA PRO A 272 4.24 5.24 19.24
C PRO A 272 4.14 4.60 20.64
N SER A 273 3.40 3.50 20.77
CA SER A 273 3.08 2.85 22.05
C SER A 273 3.70 1.45 22.16
N PRO A 274 4.24 1.01 23.32
CA PRO A 274 4.75 -0.36 23.47
C PRO A 274 3.65 -1.43 23.30
N ILE A 275 4.02 -2.62 22.82
CA ILE A 275 3.08 -3.74 22.72
C ILE A 275 2.54 -4.11 24.12
N CYS A 276 1.21 -4.15 24.26
CA CYS A 276 0.53 -4.52 25.50
C CYS A 276 0.55 -6.06 25.74
N LEU A 277 1.74 -6.61 26.00
CA LEU A 277 1.94 -8.00 26.42
C LEU A 277 3.12 -8.13 27.41
N PRO A 278 2.86 -8.39 28.71
CA PRO A 278 3.90 -8.61 29.71
C PRO A 278 4.81 -9.79 29.35
N LEU A 279 6.12 -9.65 29.59
CA LEU A 279 7.13 -10.69 29.32
C LEU A 279 6.79 -12.05 29.93
N LYS A 280 6.22 -12.06 31.15
CA LYS A 280 5.75 -13.29 31.85
C LYS A 280 4.58 -14.01 31.16
N LYS A 281 3.92 -13.37 30.19
CA LYS A 281 2.82 -13.93 29.38
C LYS A 281 3.25 -14.21 27.92
N ALA A 282 4.48 -13.90 27.56
CA ALA A 282 4.98 -13.92 26.18
C ALA A 282 5.62 -15.25 25.75
N SER A 283 5.55 -16.31 26.57
CA SER A 283 5.99 -17.64 26.14
C SER A 283 4.96 -18.34 25.25
N VAL A 284 5.44 -19.15 24.31
CA VAL A 284 4.62 -19.93 23.37
C VAL A 284 3.51 -20.69 24.11
N LYS A 285 3.88 -21.49 25.12
CA LYS A 285 2.94 -22.21 26.00
C LYS A 285 1.90 -21.33 26.69
N SER A 286 2.30 -20.14 27.16
CA SER A 286 1.39 -19.18 27.79
C SER A 286 0.40 -18.57 26.78
N ILE A 287 0.84 -18.32 25.55
CA ILE A 287 0.00 -17.80 24.47
C ILE A 287 -0.98 -18.88 23.99
N ILE A 288 -0.48 -20.08 23.67
CA ILE A 288 -1.28 -21.23 23.19
C ILE A 288 -2.36 -21.62 24.21
N GLY A 289 -2.04 -21.62 25.51
CA GLY A 289 -3.02 -21.83 26.58
C GLY A 289 -4.12 -20.75 26.68
N ARG A 290 -3.95 -19.57 26.07
CA ARG A 290 -5.01 -18.55 25.89
C ARG A 290 -5.75 -18.69 24.55
N MET A 291 -5.20 -19.46 23.61
CA MET A 291 -5.83 -19.73 22.32
C MET A 291 -6.87 -20.85 22.42
N THR A 292 -6.55 -21.94 23.11
CA THR A 292 -7.44 -23.11 23.29
C THR A 292 -7.28 -23.71 24.70
N PRO A 293 -8.37 -24.12 25.38
CA PRO A 293 -8.29 -24.81 26.66
C PRO A 293 -7.88 -26.28 26.51
N ASP A 294 -8.18 -26.91 25.36
CA ASP A 294 -7.89 -28.33 25.09
C ASP A 294 -6.38 -28.63 25.09
N LYS A 295 -5.97 -29.61 25.89
CA LYS A 295 -4.58 -29.99 26.10
C LYS A 295 -3.96 -30.68 24.89
N ALA A 296 -4.70 -31.53 24.18
CA ALA A 296 -4.21 -32.20 22.98
C ALA A 296 -3.89 -31.17 21.88
N SER A 297 -4.78 -30.20 21.66
CA SER A 297 -4.55 -29.06 20.77
C SER A 297 -3.35 -28.21 21.19
N GLN A 298 -3.13 -27.98 22.50
CA GLN A 298 -1.96 -27.20 22.97
C GLN A 298 -0.65 -27.90 22.57
N GLU A 299 -0.53 -29.19 22.87
CA GLU A 299 0.64 -30.00 22.54
C GLU A 299 0.85 -30.13 21.02
N MET A 300 -0.22 -30.36 20.26
CA MET A 300 -0.18 -30.40 18.79
C MET A 300 0.36 -29.08 18.21
N MET A 301 -0.13 -27.92 18.69
CA MET A 301 0.34 -26.62 18.22
C MET A 301 1.81 -26.38 18.56
N GLU A 302 2.27 -26.74 19.77
CA GLU A 302 3.68 -26.62 20.17
C GLU A 302 4.59 -27.51 19.32
N ASN A 303 4.19 -28.76 19.08
CA ASN A 303 4.95 -29.71 18.27
C ASN A 303 5.03 -29.29 16.78
N VAL A 304 3.92 -28.81 16.20
CA VAL A 304 3.92 -28.32 14.81
C VAL A 304 4.74 -27.03 14.65
N LEU A 305 4.69 -26.10 15.61
CA LEU A 305 5.55 -24.91 15.59
C LEU A 305 7.03 -25.31 15.63
N LYS A 306 7.40 -26.24 16.53
CA LYS A 306 8.76 -26.78 16.64
C LYS A 306 9.23 -27.40 15.32
N GLN A 307 8.40 -28.23 14.70
CA GLN A 307 8.72 -28.89 13.42
C GLN A 307 8.82 -27.90 12.24
N ARG A 308 7.93 -26.91 12.15
CA ARG A 308 7.92 -25.94 11.04
C ARG A 308 9.08 -24.96 11.08
N LEU A 309 9.50 -24.56 12.28
CA LEU A 309 10.51 -23.52 12.49
C LEU A 309 11.91 -24.10 12.72
N ASP A 310 12.03 -25.41 12.97
CA ASP A 310 13.28 -26.09 13.34
C ASP A 310 13.88 -25.47 14.63
N GLN A 311 13.00 -25.14 15.58
CA GLN A 311 13.29 -24.36 16.80
C GLN A 311 12.52 -24.88 18.01
N SER A 312 13.14 -24.84 19.19
CA SER A 312 12.46 -25.12 20.46
C SER A 312 11.41 -24.06 20.83
N PRO A 313 10.39 -24.40 21.66
CA PRO A 313 9.43 -23.41 22.16
C PRO A 313 10.06 -22.22 22.90
N ASP A 314 11.25 -22.40 23.49
CA ASP A 314 11.99 -21.34 24.17
C ASP A 314 12.73 -20.41 23.21
N GLU A 315 13.28 -20.91 22.10
CA GLU A 315 13.84 -20.09 21.03
C GLU A 315 12.76 -19.26 20.33
N ILE A 316 11.61 -19.87 20.05
CA ILE A 316 10.44 -19.16 19.51
C ILE A 316 9.95 -18.10 20.52
N THR A 317 9.91 -18.43 21.82
CA THR A 317 9.61 -17.48 22.91
C THR A 317 10.61 -16.32 22.96
N LYS A 318 11.91 -16.57 22.75
CA LYS A 318 12.95 -15.53 22.68
C LYS A 318 12.70 -14.62 21.47
N GLY A 319 12.34 -15.17 20.31
CA GLY A 319 11.94 -14.40 19.13
C GLY A 319 10.71 -13.51 19.37
N ILE A 320 9.67 -14.04 20.02
CA ILE A 320 8.48 -13.27 20.42
C ILE A 320 8.86 -12.13 21.39
N ARG A 321 9.72 -12.41 22.39
CA ARG A 321 10.19 -11.40 23.35
C ARG A 321 11.03 -10.29 22.71
N GLU A 322 11.83 -10.60 21.69
CA GLU A 322 12.55 -9.57 20.92
C GLU A 322 11.57 -8.65 20.18
N LYS A 323 10.51 -9.23 19.59
CA LYS A 323 9.47 -8.46 18.87
C LYS A 323 8.66 -7.53 19.77
N LEU A 324 8.57 -7.79 21.08
CA LEU A 324 7.95 -6.89 22.06
C LEU A 324 8.65 -5.53 22.22
N LYS A 325 9.92 -5.39 21.78
CA LYS A 325 10.62 -4.11 21.74
C LYS A 325 10.04 -3.16 20.68
N THR A 326 9.26 -3.69 19.73
CA THR A 326 8.60 -2.91 18.67
C THR A 326 7.58 -1.95 19.26
N LYS A 327 7.60 -0.70 18.80
CA LYS A 327 6.52 0.27 19.06
C LYS A 327 5.41 0.10 18.02
N THR A 328 4.18 0.14 18.50
CA THR A 328 2.94 0.09 17.73
C THR A 328 2.46 1.49 17.40
N GLN A 329 1.74 1.63 16.30
CA GLN A 329 1.10 2.88 15.85
C GLN A 329 -0.26 2.54 15.23
N ILE A 330 -1.19 3.49 15.27
CA ILE A 330 -2.43 3.43 14.50
C ILE A 330 -2.04 3.63 13.04
N HIS A 331 -2.62 2.85 12.12
CA HIS A 331 -2.33 3.01 10.68
C HIS A 331 -3.20 4.12 10.08
N ALA A 332 -2.73 4.76 9.02
CA ALA A 332 -3.36 5.93 8.40
C ALA A 332 -4.86 5.76 8.12
N GLU A 333 -5.28 4.58 7.63
CA GLU A 333 -6.70 4.29 7.38
C GLU A 333 -7.55 4.30 8.66
N LEU A 334 -6.97 3.92 9.81
CA LEU A 334 -7.66 3.92 11.11
C LEU A 334 -7.56 5.27 11.84
N LEU A 335 -6.56 6.11 11.52
CA LEU A 335 -6.51 7.51 11.97
C LEU A 335 -7.67 8.30 11.37
N LEU A 336 -7.87 8.21 10.05
CA LEU A 336 -8.99 8.86 9.38
C LEU A 336 -10.34 8.34 9.90
N MET A 337 -10.49 7.03 10.06
CA MET A 337 -11.74 6.45 10.58
C MET A 337 -12.08 6.98 11.99
N SER A 338 -11.09 7.08 12.88
CA SER A 338 -11.26 7.66 14.22
C SER A 338 -11.63 9.14 14.17
N TYR A 339 -10.98 9.92 13.32
CA TYR A 339 -11.25 11.36 13.18
C TYR A 339 -12.66 11.62 12.64
N ILE A 340 -13.09 10.87 11.62
CA ILE A 340 -14.41 10.96 10.98
C ILE A 340 -15.53 10.68 12.00
N GLU A 341 -15.37 9.65 12.83
CA GLU A 341 -16.35 9.30 13.87
C GLU A 341 -16.37 10.32 15.03
N GLU A 342 -15.22 10.90 15.38
CA GLU A 342 -15.10 11.93 16.43
C GLU A 342 -15.73 13.27 16.02
N HIS A 343 -15.59 13.66 14.75
CA HIS A 343 -16.03 14.96 14.22
C HIS A 343 -17.37 14.91 13.48
N GLY A 344 -17.93 13.72 13.23
CA GLY A 344 -19.21 13.56 12.54
C GLY A 344 -19.14 13.94 11.05
N CYS A 345 -18.04 13.60 10.37
CA CYS A 345 -17.82 13.95 8.97
C CYS A 345 -18.83 13.26 8.02
N ASN A 346 -19.16 13.94 6.93
CA ASN A 346 -20.16 13.51 5.94
C ASN A 346 -19.49 12.92 4.69
N PHE A 347 -19.95 11.77 4.23
CA PHE A 347 -19.54 11.20 2.95
C PHE A 347 -20.48 11.63 1.82
N ILE A 348 -19.94 11.75 0.60
CA ILE A 348 -20.71 12.08 -0.62
C ILE A 348 -21.85 11.07 -0.84
N GLU A 349 -21.55 9.78 -0.68
CA GLU A 349 -22.55 8.71 -0.61
C GLU A 349 -22.61 8.16 0.83
N PRO A 350 -23.70 8.34 1.58
CA PRO A 350 -23.80 7.90 2.99
C PRO A 350 -23.63 6.39 3.21
N ASP A 351 -23.88 5.57 2.18
CA ASP A 351 -23.70 4.12 2.19
C ASP A 351 -22.31 3.67 1.68
N ASP A 352 -21.49 4.56 1.15
CA ASP A 352 -20.12 4.29 0.69
C ASP A 352 -19.07 5.06 1.49
N LYS A 353 -18.88 4.64 2.74
CA LYS A 353 -17.86 5.18 3.64
C LYS A 353 -16.48 4.63 3.29
N TYR A 354 -15.97 5.02 2.11
CA TYR A 354 -14.69 4.55 1.59
C TYR A 354 -13.51 5.45 2.00
N ILE A 355 -12.42 4.81 2.43
CA ILE A 355 -11.15 5.47 2.74
C ILE A 355 -10.10 4.97 1.72
N GLY A 356 -9.61 5.88 0.88
CA GLY A 356 -8.58 5.58 -0.12
C GLY A 356 -7.20 5.43 0.53
N CYS A 357 -6.40 4.46 0.06
CA CYS A 357 -5.12 4.11 0.67
C CYS A 357 -4.02 3.97 -0.40
N SER A 358 -2.80 4.45 -0.13
CA SER A 358 -1.66 4.28 -1.05
C SER A 358 -1.19 2.84 -1.21
N LYS A 359 -1.64 1.94 -0.32
CA LYS A 359 -1.40 0.49 -0.35
C LYS A 359 -2.66 -0.24 0.12
N PRO A 360 -2.90 -1.47 -0.36
CA PRO A 360 -3.93 -2.33 0.19
C PRO A 360 -3.79 -2.48 1.71
N ALA A 361 -4.89 -2.33 2.44
CA ALA A 361 -4.96 -2.39 3.90
C ALA A 361 -4.26 -3.65 4.45
N CYS A 362 -3.66 -3.53 5.63
CA CYS A 362 -3.06 -4.68 6.27
C CYS A 362 -4.11 -5.66 6.81
N TYR A 363 -3.69 -6.89 7.11
CA TYR A 363 -4.58 -7.92 7.68
C TYR A 363 -5.35 -7.40 8.91
N LEU A 364 -4.67 -6.70 9.82
CA LEU A 364 -5.30 -6.20 11.05
C LEU A 364 -6.25 -5.02 10.80
N CYS A 365 -5.90 -4.08 9.92
CA CYS A 365 -6.84 -3.02 9.50
C CYS A 365 -8.07 -3.61 8.81
N SER A 366 -7.90 -4.55 7.89
CA SER A 366 -9.02 -5.22 7.19
C SER A 366 -9.96 -5.97 8.14
N LEU A 367 -9.44 -6.53 9.25
CA LEU A 367 -10.26 -7.17 10.28
C LEU A 367 -10.95 -6.14 11.18
N TYR A 368 -10.27 -5.03 11.52
CA TYR A 368 -10.86 -3.96 12.32
C TYR A 368 -12.04 -3.32 11.58
N ILE A 369 -11.83 -2.90 10.33
CA ILE A 369 -12.86 -2.30 9.45
C ILE A 369 -14.03 -3.29 9.26
N ARG A 370 -13.76 -4.56 8.94
CA ARG A 370 -14.81 -5.59 8.73
C ARG A 370 -15.68 -5.83 9.97
N HIS A 371 -15.15 -5.63 11.16
CA HIS A 371 -15.89 -5.85 12.41
C HIS A 371 -16.41 -4.55 13.03
N HIS A 372 -16.13 -3.40 12.43
CA HIS A 372 -16.60 -2.09 12.87
C HIS A 372 -18.12 -1.96 12.69
N PRO A 373 -18.86 -1.40 13.66
CA PRO A 373 -20.28 -1.12 13.50
C PRO A 373 -20.57 0.03 12.52
N GLY A 374 -19.57 0.86 12.18
CA GLY A 374 -19.75 2.07 11.36
C GLY A 374 -20.08 1.84 9.87
N SER A 375 -20.10 0.59 9.39
CA SER A 375 -20.36 0.20 7.99
C SER A 375 -19.41 0.85 6.98
N TYR A 376 -18.10 0.76 7.23
CA TYR A 376 -17.08 1.25 6.31
C TYR A 376 -16.84 0.32 5.13
N SER A 377 -16.73 0.90 3.93
CA SER A 377 -16.44 0.17 2.69
C SER A 377 -15.06 -0.49 2.79
N LEU A 378 -14.99 -1.82 2.57
CA LEU A 378 -13.76 -2.58 2.75
C LEU A 378 -12.75 -2.30 1.63
N PRO A 379 -11.55 -1.76 1.94
CA PRO A 379 -10.51 -1.56 0.93
C PRO A 379 -9.87 -2.87 0.47
N ASP A 380 -9.20 -2.80 -0.68
CA ASP A 380 -8.21 -3.79 -1.12
C ASP A 380 -7.34 -4.21 0.08
N THR A 381 -7.14 -5.51 0.26
CA THR A 381 -6.47 -6.08 1.43
C THR A 381 -5.23 -6.85 1.00
N SER A 382 -4.07 -6.44 1.51
CA SER A 382 -2.79 -7.12 1.30
C SER A 382 -2.70 -8.47 2.02
N ASN A 383 -3.56 -8.71 3.03
CA ASN A 383 -3.48 -9.87 3.93
C ASN A 383 -2.10 -10.04 4.61
N LYS A 384 -1.30 -8.97 4.71
CA LYS A 384 -0.05 -8.95 5.47
C LYS A 384 -0.28 -8.54 6.91
N LEU A 385 0.27 -9.32 7.82
CA LEU A 385 0.32 -9.02 9.25
C LEU A 385 1.51 -8.11 9.56
N TYR A 386 1.28 -6.97 10.22
CA TYR A 386 2.35 -6.11 10.75
C TYR A 386 2.17 -5.97 12.25
N ILE A 387 3.24 -6.23 13.01
CA ILE A 387 3.24 -6.11 14.48
C ILE A 387 3.38 -4.65 14.95
N LYS A 388 3.79 -3.72 14.06
CA LYS A 388 3.72 -2.26 14.27
C LYS A 388 2.27 -1.75 14.13
N TRP A 389 1.31 -2.36 14.81
CA TRP A 389 -0.13 -2.04 14.69
C TRP A 389 -0.80 -1.97 16.05
N ARG A 390 -1.73 -1.02 16.20
CA ARG A 390 -2.70 -0.95 17.29
C ARG A 390 -4.02 -0.39 16.75
N MET A 391 -5.11 -0.71 17.45
CA MET A 391 -6.42 -0.10 17.22
C MET A 391 -6.40 1.41 17.60
N PRO A 392 -7.39 2.20 17.13
CA PRO A 392 -7.64 3.55 17.61
C PRO A 392 -7.67 3.68 19.14
N ASP A 393 -7.27 4.84 19.66
CA ASP A 393 -7.32 5.12 21.09
C ASP A 393 -8.72 5.52 21.54
N THR A 394 -9.14 5.07 22.73
CA THR A 394 -10.34 5.61 23.38
C THR A 394 -10.02 6.97 24.00
N TYR A 395 -10.51 8.07 23.42
CA TYR A 395 -10.45 9.36 24.09
C TYR A 395 -11.46 9.41 25.24
N SER A 396 -10.94 9.41 26.47
CA SER A 396 -11.73 9.37 27.71
C SER A 396 -12.53 10.64 28.02
N SER A 397 -12.37 11.69 27.22
CA SER A 397 -13.01 13.01 27.33
C SER A 397 -14.41 13.10 26.73
N HIS A 398 -14.82 12.16 25.86
CA HIS A 398 -16.03 12.32 25.03
C HIS A 398 -17.28 11.72 25.69
N LYS A 399 -18.43 12.39 25.52
CA LYS A 399 -19.74 11.81 25.81
C LYS A 399 -19.89 10.53 24.99
N GLY A 400 -20.05 9.39 25.66
CA GLY A 400 -20.12 8.08 25.01
C GLY A 400 -18.85 7.22 25.10
N ALA A 401 -17.76 7.69 25.72
CA ALA A 401 -16.50 6.92 25.83
C ALA A 401 -16.67 5.49 26.40
N ALA A 402 -17.64 5.27 27.29
CA ALA A 402 -17.98 3.94 27.81
C ALA A 402 -18.62 3.01 26.76
N GLN A 403 -19.38 3.55 25.82
CA GLN A 403 -19.98 2.82 24.70
C GLN A 403 -18.90 2.49 23.64
N SER A 404 -18.11 3.48 23.23
CA SER A 404 -16.99 3.26 22.30
C SER A 404 -15.98 2.24 22.85
N ALA A 405 -15.73 2.25 24.17
CA ALA A 405 -14.88 1.25 24.81
C ALA A 405 -15.47 -0.17 24.71
N ARG A 406 -16.79 -0.36 24.89
CA ARG A 406 -17.47 -1.65 24.72
C ARG A 406 -17.45 -2.13 23.27
N GLU A 407 -17.65 -1.23 22.31
CA GLU A 407 -17.56 -1.54 20.88
C GLU A 407 -16.16 -2.03 20.52
N MET A 408 -15.11 -1.38 21.03
CA MET A 408 -13.72 -1.84 20.86
C MET A 408 -13.45 -3.20 21.52
N GLU A 409 -14.09 -3.55 22.64
CA GLU A 409 -14.02 -4.92 23.19
C GLU A 409 -14.63 -5.94 22.23
N VAL A 410 -15.80 -5.64 21.67
CA VAL A 410 -16.50 -6.52 20.72
C VAL A 410 -15.70 -6.69 19.44
N ILE A 411 -15.12 -5.62 18.89
CA ILE A 411 -14.23 -5.67 17.72
C ILE A 411 -13.00 -6.52 18.05
N LEU A 412 -12.32 -6.26 19.17
CA LEU A 412 -11.12 -7.01 19.56
C LEU A 412 -11.40 -8.50 19.77
N ASP A 413 -12.51 -8.90 20.40
CA ASP A 413 -12.79 -10.33 20.57
C ASP A 413 -13.11 -11.00 19.23
N LYS A 414 -13.91 -10.37 18.35
CA LYS A 414 -14.14 -10.85 16.97
C LYS A 414 -12.81 -11.04 16.21
N MET A 415 -11.93 -10.04 16.24
CA MET A 415 -10.57 -10.14 15.67
C MET A 415 -9.78 -11.30 16.28
N ILE A 416 -9.82 -11.49 17.60
CA ILE A 416 -9.14 -12.60 18.29
C ILE A 416 -9.68 -13.96 17.81
N GLN A 417 -10.98 -14.13 17.62
CA GLN A 417 -11.53 -15.39 17.12
C GLN A 417 -11.06 -15.67 15.68
N GLU A 418 -11.07 -14.67 14.79
CA GLU A 418 -10.62 -14.83 13.41
C GLU A 418 -9.10 -15.10 13.33
N ILE A 419 -8.30 -14.45 14.19
CA ILE A 419 -6.85 -14.72 14.36
C ILE A 419 -6.62 -16.16 14.86
N LYS A 420 -7.39 -16.64 15.86
CA LYS A 420 -7.30 -18.02 16.36
C LYS A 420 -7.65 -19.05 15.30
N LYS A 421 -8.71 -18.80 14.52
CA LYS A 421 -9.15 -19.62 13.39
C LYS A 421 -8.08 -19.70 12.32
N ASN A 422 -7.57 -18.55 11.86
CA ASN A 422 -6.50 -18.49 10.86
C ASN A 422 -5.21 -19.16 11.36
N PHE A 423 -4.81 -18.96 12.62
CA PHE A 423 -3.68 -19.68 13.21
C PHE A 423 -3.86 -21.20 13.17
N LYS A 424 -5.03 -21.72 13.59
CA LYS A 424 -5.35 -23.15 13.48
C LYS A 424 -5.23 -23.63 12.03
N THR A 425 -5.83 -22.92 11.07
CA THR A 425 -5.72 -23.25 9.64
C THR A 425 -4.26 -23.29 9.16
N ASP A 426 -3.45 -22.28 9.52
CA ASP A 426 -2.06 -22.17 9.09
C ASP A 426 -1.13 -23.22 9.74
N VAL A 427 -1.41 -23.60 11.00
CA VAL A 427 -0.79 -24.76 11.67
C VAL A 427 -1.09 -26.06 10.92
N MET A 428 -2.24 -26.18 10.25
CA MET A 428 -2.62 -27.39 9.49
C MET A 428 -2.18 -27.37 8.00
N ARG A 429 -1.75 -26.23 7.44
CA ARG A 429 -1.37 -26.12 6.01
C ARG A 429 -0.07 -26.87 5.68
N PRO A 430 -0.01 -27.80 4.70
CA PRO A 430 1.22 -28.54 4.38
C PRO A 430 2.43 -27.67 4.00
N ARG A 431 2.20 -26.46 3.47
CA ARG A 431 3.23 -25.49 3.07
C ARG A 431 2.95 -24.10 3.67
N PRO A 432 3.99 -23.30 3.97
CA PRO A 432 3.86 -21.87 4.28
C PRO A 432 3.10 -21.11 3.19
N ARG A 433 2.63 -19.89 3.50
CA ARG A 433 2.03 -19.01 2.48
C ARG A 433 3.11 -18.34 1.66
N ASN A 434 2.86 -18.16 0.37
CA ASN A 434 3.77 -17.48 -0.53
C ASN A 434 3.86 -15.99 -0.16
N MET A 435 5.07 -15.43 -0.23
CA MET A 435 5.28 -14.00 -0.06
C MET A 435 4.96 -13.27 -1.37
N HIS A 436 4.22 -12.17 -1.27
CA HIS A 436 4.01 -11.19 -2.36
C HIS A 436 4.43 -9.79 -1.87
N ALA A 437 4.56 -8.81 -2.77
CA ALA A 437 4.86 -7.44 -2.34
C ALA A 437 3.69 -6.75 -1.62
N ASP A 438 4.01 -5.75 -0.80
CA ASP A 438 3.07 -5.03 0.07
C ASP A 438 2.03 -4.23 -0.73
N SER A 439 2.49 -3.43 -1.70
CA SER A 439 1.61 -2.70 -2.62
C SER A 439 1.22 -3.57 -3.82
N SER A 440 -0.05 -3.50 -4.22
CA SER A 440 -0.50 -3.84 -5.57
C SER A 440 0.11 -2.89 -6.61
N ALA A 441 0.18 -3.35 -7.86
CA ALA A 441 0.71 -2.59 -9.00
C ALA A 441 -0.39 -2.20 -10.00
N ASP A 442 -1.61 -1.97 -9.49
CA ASP A 442 -2.88 -2.11 -10.21
C ASP A 442 -2.88 -1.69 -11.68
N MET A 443 -3.13 -2.70 -12.51
CA MET A 443 -3.16 -2.61 -13.97
C MET A 443 -4.56 -2.35 -14.54
N THR A 444 -5.52 -1.89 -13.72
CA THR A 444 -6.80 -1.44 -14.27
C THR A 444 -6.58 -0.20 -15.13
N THR A 445 -7.12 -0.24 -16.35
CA THR A 445 -7.28 0.88 -17.27
C THR A 445 -8.01 2.04 -16.59
N THR A 446 -7.89 3.25 -17.15
CA THR A 446 -8.83 4.33 -16.86
C THR A 446 -10.24 3.87 -17.25
N VAL A 447 -11.28 4.32 -16.53
CA VAL A 447 -12.64 3.77 -16.67
C VAL A 447 -13.37 4.28 -17.94
N ASP A 448 -12.64 4.95 -18.82
CA ASP A 448 -13.13 5.57 -20.06
C ASP A 448 -12.66 4.80 -21.29
N GLY A 449 -13.62 4.40 -22.14
CA GLY A 449 -13.36 3.77 -23.44
C GLY A 449 -14.19 2.52 -23.71
N THR A 450 -15.45 2.70 -24.13
CA THR A 450 -16.32 1.70 -24.80
C THR A 450 -16.09 0.22 -24.48
N ALA A 451 -16.70 -0.25 -23.40
CA ALA A 451 -16.91 -1.68 -23.18
C ALA A 451 -17.97 -2.23 -24.16
N MET A 452 -17.56 -2.57 -25.39
CA MET A 452 -18.32 -3.52 -26.19
C MET A 452 -18.30 -4.88 -25.48
N GLY A 453 -19.48 -5.47 -25.33
CA GLY A 453 -19.71 -6.49 -24.30
C GLY A 453 -18.86 -7.75 -24.44
N ALA A 454 -18.39 -8.27 -23.30
CA ALA A 454 -17.84 -9.62 -23.21
C ALA A 454 -18.97 -10.66 -23.30
N GLY A 455 -19.48 -10.85 -24.51
CA GLY A 455 -20.28 -12.00 -24.92
C GLY A 455 -19.37 -13.15 -25.35
N ASP A 456 -19.84 -14.38 -25.14
CA ASP A 456 -19.13 -15.64 -25.30
C ASP A 456 -18.54 -15.91 -26.71
N SER A 457 -17.46 -16.69 -26.75
CA SER A 457 -17.00 -17.52 -27.87
C SER A 457 -16.62 -16.87 -29.23
N GLY A 458 -15.35 -16.48 -29.34
CA GLY A 458 -14.45 -16.83 -30.45
C GLY A 458 -14.70 -16.29 -31.87
N LEU A 459 -13.81 -15.39 -32.34
CA LEU A 459 -13.15 -15.42 -33.67
C LEU A 459 -12.03 -14.34 -33.74
N GLN A 460 -11.31 -14.28 -34.87
CA GLN A 460 -9.99 -13.62 -35.00
C GLN A 460 -9.98 -12.07 -34.87
N PRO A 461 -8.85 -11.47 -34.44
CA PRO A 461 -8.70 -10.02 -34.35
C PRO A 461 -8.54 -9.36 -35.73
N ILE A 462 -9.28 -8.26 -35.95
CA ILE A 462 -9.07 -7.32 -37.06
C ILE A 462 -7.97 -6.32 -36.64
N PRO A 463 -6.95 -6.02 -37.47
CA PRO A 463 -5.94 -5.02 -37.13
C PRO A 463 -6.54 -3.61 -37.17
N MET A 464 -6.48 -2.89 -36.05
CA MET A 464 -6.66 -1.44 -36.04
C MET A 464 -5.28 -0.79 -36.21
N ASP A 465 -5.18 0.23 -37.07
CA ASP A 465 -3.90 0.90 -37.35
C ASP A 465 -3.33 1.56 -36.09
N LEU A 466 -2.15 1.09 -35.69
CA LEU A 466 -1.43 1.55 -34.50
C LEU A 466 -0.46 2.69 -34.81
N GLY A 467 -0.15 2.94 -36.10
CA GLY A 467 0.84 3.95 -36.51
C GLY A 467 0.37 5.37 -36.22
N SER A 468 -0.84 5.69 -36.66
CA SER A 468 -1.44 7.03 -36.54
C SER A 468 -1.62 7.53 -35.09
N TYR A 469 -1.78 6.63 -34.11
CA TYR A 469 -1.83 7.01 -32.69
C TYR A 469 -0.44 7.23 -32.05
N ILE A 470 0.62 6.60 -32.58
CA ILE A 470 1.99 6.75 -32.07
C ILE A 470 2.64 8.04 -32.61
N GLU A 471 2.37 8.43 -33.86
CA GLU A 471 2.91 9.68 -34.44
C GLU A 471 2.39 10.92 -33.70
N ALA A 472 1.13 10.92 -33.25
CA ALA A 472 0.53 11.99 -32.46
C ALA A 472 1.22 12.23 -31.10
N LEU A 473 1.99 11.26 -30.59
CA LEU A 473 2.74 11.36 -29.32
C LEU A 473 4.22 11.69 -29.52
N SER A 474 4.73 11.78 -30.75
CA SER A 474 6.17 11.89 -31.03
C SER A 474 6.61 13.25 -31.62
N LEU A 475 5.68 14.19 -31.88
CA LEU A 475 5.96 15.45 -32.57
C LEU A 475 5.93 16.69 -31.67
N TYR A 476 6.91 16.79 -30.77
CA TYR A 476 7.38 18.08 -30.23
C TYR A 476 8.92 18.15 -30.19
N HIS A 477 9.54 18.06 -31.37
CA HIS A 477 10.92 18.52 -31.54
C HIS A 477 11.23 18.96 -32.97
N THR A 478 11.05 20.24 -33.29
CA THR A 478 11.81 20.88 -34.38
C THR A 478 11.97 22.38 -34.15
N LEU A 479 13.21 22.86 -34.22
CA LEU A 479 13.54 24.28 -34.31
C LEU A 479 13.36 24.78 -35.75
N TYR A 480 13.14 26.09 -35.87
CA TYR A 480 13.02 26.85 -37.13
C TYR A 480 13.95 26.44 -38.28
N THR A 481 13.40 26.29 -39.50
CA THR A 481 13.88 27.00 -40.70
C THR A 481 12.82 27.04 -41.83
N GLN A 482 13.11 27.75 -42.93
CA GLN A 482 12.11 28.52 -43.71
C GLN A 482 12.04 28.13 -45.22
N LYS A 483 10.90 28.46 -45.88
CA LYS A 483 10.56 28.40 -47.34
C LYS A 483 10.05 27.03 -47.86
N GLY A 484 9.03 26.92 -48.70
CA GLY A 484 8.03 27.91 -49.17
C GLY A 484 7.40 27.59 -50.56
N LEU A 485 6.10 27.88 -50.75
CA LEU A 485 5.32 27.87 -52.03
C LEU A 485 5.19 26.48 -52.75
N LEU A 486 4.21 26.15 -53.61
CA LEU A 486 3.14 26.91 -54.31
C LEU A 486 2.03 25.94 -54.84
N GLY A 487 0.73 26.31 -54.74
CA GLY A 487 -0.37 25.90 -55.67
C GLY A 487 -0.89 24.43 -55.66
N THR A 488 -2.08 24.09 -56.19
CA THR A 488 -3.27 24.84 -56.68
C THR A 488 -4.42 23.85 -56.98
N THR A 489 -5.70 24.20 -56.67
CA THR A 489 -6.99 23.92 -57.41
C THR A 489 -7.32 22.51 -57.96
N ASN A 490 -8.55 21.98 -58.14
CA ASN A 490 -9.98 22.24 -57.86
C ASN A 490 -10.66 20.83 -58.07
N TYR A 491 -11.88 20.45 -57.66
CA TYR A 491 -13.22 20.92 -58.08
C TYR A 491 -14.31 20.09 -57.34
N PHE A 492 -15.45 20.70 -57.03
CA PHE A 492 -16.75 20.07 -56.66
C PHE A 492 -17.62 19.90 -57.95
N PRO A 493 -18.97 19.65 -58.02
CA PRO A 493 -20.04 19.67 -56.98
C PRO A 493 -21.22 18.66 -57.12
N ASN A 494 -22.28 18.92 -56.33
CA ASN A 494 -23.72 18.55 -56.44
C ASN A 494 -24.27 17.55 -55.40
N ALA A 495 -25.48 17.71 -54.85
CA ALA A 495 -26.39 18.87 -54.76
C ALA A 495 -27.46 18.63 -53.67
N SER A 496 -28.07 19.69 -53.14
CA SER A 496 -29.24 19.64 -52.22
C SER A 496 -30.55 19.93 -52.97
N PRO A 497 -31.73 19.66 -52.36
CA PRO A 497 -32.62 20.79 -52.04
C PRO A 497 -33.44 20.68 -50.71
N GLN A 498 -34.01 21.82 -50.31
CA GLN A 498 -34.98 22.09 -49.21
C GLN A 498 -36.19 22.89 -49.81
N PRO A 499 -37.17 23.45 -49.06
CA PRO A 499 -37.73 23.21 -47.70
C PRO A 499 -39.30 23.11 -47.66
N GLY A 500 -39.93 23.03 -46.48
CA GLY A 500 -41.39 23.27 -46.27
C GLY A 500 -41.82 23.36 -44.78
N PRO A 501 -42.79 24.22 -44.37
CA PRO A 501 -43.00 24.62 -42.95
C PRO A 501 -44.34 24.16 -42.31
N HIS A 502 -44.54 24.33 -40.99
CA HIS A 502 -45.81 24.73 -40.30
C HIS A 502 -45.61 25.00 -38.77
N GLN A 503 -46.59 25.62 -38.09
CA GLN A 503 -46.50 26.26 -36.74
C GLN A 503 -47.58 25.76 -35.71
N PRO A 504 -47.61 26.21 -34.41
CA PRO A 504 -48.18 25.49 -33.24
C PRO A 504 -49.60 25.99 -32.82
N PRO A 505 -50.21 25.59 -31.65
CA PRO A 505 -49.94 26.14 -30.28
C PRO A 505 -50.36 25.14 -29.12
N PRO A 506 -50.80 25.49 -27.87
CA PRO A 506 -50.60 26.68 -26.99
C PRO A 506 -50.19 26.42 -25.49
N SER A 507 -49.49 27.41 -24.92
CA SER A 507 -49.63 28.09 -23.59
C SER A 507 -49.87 27.38 -22.23
N GLY A 508 -49.09 27.82 -21.22
CA GLY A 508 -49.39 27.77 -19.77
C GLY A 508 -48.46 28.70 -18.94
N TYR A 509 -49.02 29.64 -18.18
CA TYR A 509 -48.32 30.73 -17.45
C TYR A 509 -47.78 30.33 -16.06
N LEU A 510 -46.65 30.92 -15.61
CA LEU A 510 -46.64 32.00 -14.59
C LEU A 510 -45.23 32.62 -14.42
N GLU A 511 -45.15 33.95 -14.33
CA GLU A 511 -43.92 34.70 -13.98
C GLU A 511 -43.84 35.00 -12.47
N SER A 512 -42.62 35.22 -11.96
CA SER A 512 -42.42 36.16 -10.85
C SER A 512 -41.12 36.92 -11.06
N GLN A 513 -41.21 38.25 -11.08
CA GLN A 513 -40.13 39.18 -11.39
C GLN A 513 -39.35 39.54 -10.13
N PHE A 514 -38.02 39.68 -10.22
CA PHE A 514 -37.30 40.71 -9.47
C PHE A 514 -36.13 41.25 -10.30
N GLN A 515 -36.16 42.56 -10.54
CA GLN A 515 -35.22 43.30 -11.37
C GLN A 515 -34.40 44.23 -10.46
N TYR A 516 -33.08 44.17 -10.54
CA TYR A 516 -32.19 45.22 -10.02
C TYR A 516 -31.12 45.53 -11.07
N SER A 517 -30.82 46.81 -11.25
CA SER A 517 -30.02 47.30 -12.38
C SER A 517 -28.94 48.28 -11.92
N TYR A 518 -27.67 47.90 -12.13
CA TYR A 518 -26.51 48.78 -12.44
C TYR A 518 -26.10 49.85 -11.37
N PRO A 519 -24.87 50.44 -11.40
CA PRO A 519 -23.99 50.59 -12.55
C PRO A 519 -22.54 50.08 -12.43
N TYR A 520 -21.95 49.94 -13.62
CA TYR A 520 -20.54 49.63 -13.89
C TYR A 520 -19.69 50.91 -13.83
N ILE A 521 -18.52 50.88 -13.18
CA ILE A 521 -17.56 51.99 -13.17
C ILE A 521 -16.23 51.51 -13.78
N PRO A 522 -15.77 52.06 -14.91
CA PRO A 522 -14.47 51.71 -15.48
C PRO A 522 -13.34 52.42 -14.72
N GLN A 523 -12.47 51.66 -14.06
CA GLN A 523 -11.23 52.18 -13.47
C GLN A 523 -10.10 52.17 -14.49
N ILE A 524 -9.34 53.27 -14.51
CA ILE A 524 -8.39 53.62 -15.56
C ILE A 524 -7.02 52.96 -15.31
N PHE A 525 -6.37 52.47 -16.38
CA PHE A 525 -4.99 52.01 -16.34
C PHE A 525 -4.04 53.06 -15.74
N ARG A 526 -3.39 52.74 -14.62
CA ARG A 526 -2.19 53.45 -14.14
C ARG A 526 -0.96 52.57 -14.38
N ALA A 527 0.06 53.14 -15.02
CA ALA A 527 1.35 52.50 -15.21
C ALA A 527 2.08 52.31 -13.86
N PRO A 528 2.88 51.23 -13.69
CA PRO A 528 3.62 50.99 -12.47
C PRO A 528 4.80 51.95 -12.29
N ILE A 529 5.01 52.40 -11.06
CA ILE A 529 6.18 53.20 -10.66
C ILE A 529 7.37 52.25 -10.44
N PRO A 530 8.57 52.53 -10.97
CA PRO A 530 9.73 51.67 -10.78
C PRO A 530 10.32 51.81 -9.37
N VAL A 531 10.63 50.68 -8.73
CA VAL A 531 11.42 50.59 -7.49
C VAL A 531 12.73 49.83 -7.78
N PRO A 532 13.88 50.26 -7.21
CA PRO A 532 15.19 49.90 -7.75
C PRO A 532 15.74 48.55 -7.27
N PHE A 533 16.55 47.93 -8.12
CA PHE A 533 17.39 46.77 -7.79
C PHE A 533 18.52 47.15 -6.82
N PRO A 534 18.83 46.30 -5.81
CA PRO A 534 20.15 46.22 -5.21
C PRO A 534 21.04 45.26 -6.01
N SER A 535 22.21 45.75 -6.46
CA SER A 535 23.28 44.92 -7.04
C SER A 535 24.06 44.14 -5.96
N PRO A 536 24.81 43.07 -6.32
CA PRO A 536 25.31 42.05 -5.38
C PRO A 536 26.73 42.33 -4.84
N ILE A 537 27.38 41.29 -4.27
CA ILE A 537 28.81 41.11 -3.87
C ILE A 537 29.04 41.24 -2.33
N PRO A 538 29.97 40.47 -1.67
CA PRO A 538 30.87 39.38 -2.15
C PRO A 538 30.69 37.99 -1.48
N GLU A 539 31.37 36.99 -2.04
CA GLU A 539 31.62 35.67 -1.41
C GLU A 539 32.91 35.65 -0.54
N THR A 540 33.17 34.47 0.07
CA THR A 540 34.42 33.95 0.71
C THR A 540 34.57 34.12 2.24
N PRO A 541 35.27 33.20 2.94
CA PRO A 541 35.47 31.76 2.70
C PRO A 541 35.13 30.88 3.95
N SER A 542 35.43 29.59 3.88
CA SER A 542 35.17 28.56 4.91
C SER A 542 36.07 28.64 6.15
N SER A 543 35.51 28.31 7.33
CA SER A 543 36.29 27.94 8.54
C SER A 543 35.57 26.94 9.45
N SER A 544 36.33 26.15 10.21
CA SER A 544 35.87 25.01 11.01
C SER A 544 35.85 25.27 12.53
N ALA A 545 34.99 24.51 13.25
CA ALA A 545 34.88 24.41 14.72
C ALA A 545 34.41 25.70 15.46
N SER A 546 33.80 25.69 16.66
CA SER A 546 33.86 24.73 17.78
C SER A 546 32.60 24.73 18.67
N TYR A 547 32.50 23.71 19.53
CA TYR A 547 31.63 23.54 20.71
C TYR A 547 31.08 24.80 21.43
N ALA A 548 29.79 24.73 21.80
CA ALA A 548 29.27 25.31 23.04
C ALA A 548 28.20 24.39 23.66
N GLN A 549 28.35 24.05 24.94
CA GLN A 549 27.40 23.24 25.71
C GLN A 549 26.30 24.13 26.32
N SER A 550 25.06 23.64 26.40
CA SER A 550 24.06 24.17 27.33
C SER A 550 23.37 23.02 28.07
N TYR A 551 23.50 23.04 29.40
CA TYR A 551 22.95 22.04 30.32
C TYR A 551 21.44 22.24 30.53
N VAL A 552 20.70 21.15 30.69
CA VAL A 552 19.34 21.16 31.29
C VAL A 552 19.28 20.06 32.37
N PRO A 553 18.69 20.29 33.56
CA PRO A 553 18.97 19.46 34.74
C PRO A 553 18.04 18.25 34.92
N THR A 554 18.60 17.18 35.49
CA THR A 554 17.89 15.97 35.92
C THR A 554 17.17 16.20 37.26
N PRO A 555 15.88 15.82 37.42
CA PRO A 555 15.23 15.80 38.72
C PRO A 555 15.63 14.57 39.55
N LEU A 556 15.94 14.81 40.83
CA LEU A 556 16.41 13.81 41.80
C LEU A 556 15.26 13.04 42.49
N TYR A 557 15.53 11.78 42.85
CA TYR A 557 14.76 11.04 43.85
C TYR A 557 15.00 11.61 45.26
N PRO A 558 13.99 11.61 46.14
CA PRO A 558 14.20 11.66 47.59
C PRO A 558 13.90 10.29 48.24
N SER A 559 14.83 9.83 49.09
CA SER A 559 14.64 8.69 49.99
C SER A 559 14.69 9.15 51.44
N SER A 560 13.65 8.79 52.21
CA SER A 560 13.61 8.58 53.68
C SER A 560 14.15 9.63 54.66
N ILE A 561 13.36 9.97 55.69
CA ILE A 561 13.74 9.85 57.12
C ILE A 561 12.49 9.87 58.05
N SER A 562 12.68 9.31 59.26
CA SER A 562 11.78 8.88 60.35
C SER A 562 10.64 9.77 60.88
N GLY A 563 9.62 9.12 61.49
CA GLY A 563 9.07 9.54 62.80
C GLY A 563 7.59 9.19 63.10
N GLY A 564 7.29 8.56 64.25
CA GLY A 564 6.03 8.83 65.01
C GLY A 564 4.90 7.77 65.14
N THR A 565 5.12 6.69 65.92
CA THR A 565 4.22 6.08 66.96
C THR A 565 2.72 5.71 66.76
N SER A 566 2.33 4.64 67.51
CA SER A 566 0.98 4.08 67.81
C SER A 566 0.36 3.14 66.75
N GLY A 567 -0.29 2.00 67.08
CA GLY A 567 -0.43 1.26 68.35
C GLY A 567 -1.36 0.03 68.25
N ARG A 568 -1.25 -0.94 69.19
CA ARG A 568 -1.97 -2.27 69.32
C ARG A 568 -1.52 -3.40 68.35
N SER A 569 -0.95 -4.52 68.81
CA SER A 569 -1.56 -5.70 69.51
C SER A 569 -2.50 -6.53 68.61
N ARG A 570 -2.52 -7.87 68.51
CA ARG A 570 -1.87 -9.08 69.12
C ARG A 570 -2.12 -10.27 68.11
N ASN A 571 -1.56 -11.49 68.13
CA ASN A 571 -0.63 -12.23 69.01
C ASN A 571 0.12 -13.37 68.24
N TYR A 572 0.86 -14.22 68.95
CA TYR A 572 1.54 -15.47 68.51
C TYR A 572 0.62 -16.66 68.12
N ILE A 573 1.12 -17.61 67.32
CA ILE A 573 1.53 -18.98 67.77
C ILE A 573 2.35 -19.71 66.69
N HIS A 574 3.41 -20.41 67.14
CA HIS A 574 4.29 -21.31 66.37
C HIS A 574 3.86 -22.75 66.67
N ILE A 575 3.70 -23.65 65.68
CA ILE A 575 3.94 -25.09 65.86
C ILE A 575 4.68 -25.64 64.63
N ASN A 576 5.70 -26.44 64.93
CA ASN A 576 6.54 -27.21 64.01
C ASN A 576 6.24 -28.70 64.28
N ASN A 577 6.22 -29.59 63.27
CA ASN A 577 6.60 -30.98 63.48
C ASN A 577 6.80 -31.80 62.19
N ASN A 578 7.37 -33.00 62.37
CA ASN A 578 8.25 -33.67 61.42
C ASN A 578 7.84 -35.13 61.14
N SER A 579 8.41 -35.68 60.06
CA SER A 579 8.86 -37.08 59.90
C SER A 579 7.90 -38.29 59.79
N ASN A 580 8.26 -39.14 58.79
CA ASN A 580 8.45 -40.60 58.87
C ASN A 580 7.39 -41.66 58.43
N SER A 581 7.53 -42.07 57.15
CA SER A 581 8.11 -43.36 56.69
C SER A 581 7.39 -44.73 56.77
N SER A 582 7.68 -45.57 55.75
CA SER A 582 7.68 -47.07 55.70
C SER A 582 6.31 -47.78 55.51
N SER A 583 6.18 -48.99 54.94
CA SER A 583 7.02 -49.80 54.00
C SER A 583 6.25 -51.06 53.49
N GLY A 584 6.83 -51.83 52.54
CA GLY A 584 6.38 -53.20 52.16
C GLY A 584 5.70 -53.29 50.77
N ARG A 585 6.10 -54.05 49.73
CA ARG A 585 7.18 -55.02 49.37
C ARG A 585 6.67 -56.45 49.07
N GLY A 586 7.13 -57.01 47.94
CA GLY A 586 6.81 -58.34 47.37
C GLY A 586 6.12 -58.19 46.01
N GLY A 587 6.53 -58.78 44.87
CA GLY A 587 7.35 -59.96 44.57
C GLY A 587 6.51 -60.90 43.68
N THR A 588 7.00 -61.67 42.69
CA THR A 588 8.34 -61.91 42.13
C THR A 588 8.22 -62.77 40.84
N VAL A 589 9.30 -62.92 40.03
CA VAL A 589 9.60 -64.11 39.14
C VAL A 589 8.67 -64.33 37.92
N SER A 590 9.06 -64.81 36.72
CA SER A 590 10.31 -65.01 35.92
C SER A 590 9.86 -65.39 34.46
N GLY A 591 10.66 -65.51 33.39
CA GLY A 591 12.09 -65.34 33.07
C GLY A 591 12.41 -65.93 31.67
N THR A 592 13.65 -65.76 31.15
CA THR A 592 14.38 -66.63 30.16
C THR A 592 13.77 -66.91 28.75
N SER A 593 14.51 -67.08 27.62
CA SER A 593 15.96 -67.02 27.28
C SER A 593 16.21 -67.27 25.76
N SER A 594 17.42 -66.95 25.24
CA SER A 594 18.12 -67.59 24.07
C SER A 594 17.59 -67.29 22.63
N LEU A 595 18.33 -66.63 21.71
CA LEU A 595 19.40 -67.13 20.78
C LEU A 595 18.92 -68.28 19.85
N ASN A 596 19.18 -68.35 18.52
CA ASN A 596 20.40 -67.94 17.78
C ASN A 596 20.25 -67.90 16.22
N SER A 597 21.14 -67.15 15.53
CA SER A 597 21.74 -67.33 14.17
C SER A 597 20.96 -67.80 12.90
N GLY A 598 21.16 -67.13 11.73
CA GLY A 598 20.96 -67.76 10.41
C GLY A 598 20.94 -66.94 9.08
N ARG A 599 22.12 -66.55 8.56
CA ARG A 599 22.49 -66.26 7.13
C ARG A 599 21.83 -65.16 6.24
N GLU A 600 22.69 -64.20 5.86
CA GLU A 600 23.12 -63.83 4.49
C GLU A 600 22.12 -63.71 3.31
N GLN A 601 22.00 -62.50 2.72
CA GLN A 601 22.48 -62.26 1.35
C GLN A 601 22.59 -60.76 0.94
N GLN A 602 23.70 -60.45 0.24
CA GLN A 602 23.95 -59.40 -0.76
C GLN A 602 23.79 -57.90 -0.43
N ASN A 603 24.96 -57.23 -0.49
CA ASN A 603 25.19 -55.80 -0.74
C ASN A 603 25.14 -55.56 -2.28
N PRO A 604 24.88 -54.34 -2.81
CA PRO A 604 25.92 -53.31 -2.77
C PRO A 604 25.47 -51.86 -2.54
N ASN A 605 26.42 -51.09 -2.01
CA ASN A 605 26.45 -49.63 -1.89
C ASN A 605 26.35 -48.92 -3.26
N PRO A 606 25.75 -47.71 -3.33
CA PRO A 606 26.60 -46.60 -3.77
C PRO A 606 26.40 -45.24 -3.06
N GLN A 607 27.54 -44.66 -2.69
CA GLN A 607 27.94 -43.26 -2.94
C GLN A 607 27.07 -42.08 -2.41
N LYS A 608 27.58 -41.46 -1.34
CA LYS A 608 27.68 -40.00 -1.10
C LYS A 608 26.71 -39.09 -1.88
N ALA A 609 25.46 -38.99 -1.41
CA ALA A 609 24.61 -37.84 -1.76
C ALA A 609 25.12 -36.56 -1.06
N ALA A 610 25.63 -35.61 -1.84
CA ALA A 610 26.09 -34.31 -1.31
C ALA A 610 24.93 -33.53 -0.67
N LYS A 611 25.16 -32.96 0.52
CA LYS A 611 24.18 -32.12 1.23
C LYS A 611 23.85 -30.88 0.38
N ARG A 612 22.64 -30.81 -0.19
CA ARG A 612 22.13 -29.58 -0.80
C ARG A 612 22.09 -28.45 0.25
N PRO A 613 22.64 -27.25 -0.02
CA PRO A 613 22.55 -26.14 0.92
C PRO A 613 21.09 -25.69 1.06
N ARG A 614 20.56 -25.76 2.29
CA ARG A 614 19.23 -25.20 2.60
C ARG A 614 19.28 -23.68 2.47
N TRP A 615 18.56 -23.13 1.50
CA TRP A 615 18.37 -21.70 1.34
C TRP A 615 17.73 -21.10 2.61
N ARG A 616 18.43 -20.17 3.27
CA ARG A 616 17.76 -19.21 4.16
C ARG A 616 17.23 -18.09 3.27
N GLY A 617 15.98 -17.67 3.48
CA GLY A 617 15.47 -16.44 2.85
C GLY A 617 16.33 -15.23 3.23
N PRO A 618 16.31 -14.14 2.44
CA PRO A 618 17.10 -12.95 2.74
C PRO A 618 16.79 -12.43 4.14
N PRO A 619 17.81 -12.05 4.93
CA PRO A 619 17.59 -11.51 6.27
C PRO A 619 16.77 -10.23 6.19
N SER A 620 15.79 -10.09 7.07
CA SER A 620 15.06 -8.83 7.26
C SER A 620 16.04 -7.77 7.80
N GLN A 621 16.63 -6.97 6.91
CA GLN A 621 17.49 -5.88 7.33
C GLN A 621 16.68 -4.89 8.17
N ARG A 622 17.11 -4.71 9.43
CA ARG A 622 16.67 -3.60 10.28
C ARG A 622 17.12 -2.31 9.61
N TRP A 623 16.17 -1.44 9.28
CA TRP A 623 16.48 -0.03 9.06
C TRP A 623 16.75 0.60 10.42
N VAL A 624 18.04 0.86 10.68
CA VAL A 624 18.48 1.77 11.73
C VAL A 624 18.86 3.06 11.02
N SER A 625 18.09 4.12 11.22
CA SER A 625 18.50 5.45 10.75
C SER A 625 19.73 5.86 11.53
N ALA A 626 20.85 6.04 10.82
CA ALA A 626 22.02 6.72 11.33
C ALA A 626 22.07 8.10 10.67
N HIS A 627 21.64 9.12 11.41
CA HIS A 627 21.97 10.51 11.14
C HIS A 627 22.85 11.01 12.29
N HIS A 628 24.08 11.36 11.93
CA HIS A 628 24.70 12.59 12.43
C HIS A 628 24.27 13.73 11.50
#